data_AF-X1BNF0-F1
#
_entry.id   AF-X1BNF0-F1
#
_cell.length_a   1.000
_cell.length_b   1.000
_cell.length_c   1.000
_cell.angle_alpha   90.00
_cell.angle_beta   90.00
_cell.angle_gamma   90.00
#
_symmetry.space_group_name_H-M   'P 1'
#
loop_
_entity.id
_entity.type
_entity.pdbx_description
1 polymer ?
#
loop_
_entity_poly.entity_id
_entity_poly.type
_entity_poly.pdbx_seq_one_letter_code
_entity_poly.pdbx_strand_id
1 'polypeptide(L)'
;MLLCLASFYTAGAASETAVKSSQPETIKSYCLDFNWAGRKGNFAPAGTWKDADPKAHVAWHKAVGSNVIQTFCVSSNGWAWYKGGPVPEQPGLKHDFLREVVKLGHKEGMRVMGYFCIAANTRWGLENPELSYGTPSTYHIPYTDEYLAYLSSAIGHAVKTTGIDGFMIDWVWQPKRLSTKGKWINAEKKLYQQLMAEPFPGEDTLTKA
;
A
#
# COMPACT_ATOMS: atom_id res chain seq x y z
N MET A 1 -1.92 68.90 -5.15
CA MET A 1 -1.50 67.89 -6.15
C MET A 1 -0.60 66.92 -5.39
N LEU A 2 -1.05 65.76 -4.93
CA LEU A 2 -1.62 64.64 -5.67
C LEU A 2 -2.60 63.87 -4.75
N LEU A 3 -3.73 63.43 -5.31
CA LEU A 3 -4.73 62.60 -4.65
C LEU A 3 -4.18 61.19 -4.39
N CYS A 4 -4.39 60.63 -3.19
CA CYS A 4 -4.38 59.19 -2.98
C CYS A 4 -5.81 58.66 -3.15
N LEU A 5 -6.08 58.01 -4.28
CA LEU A 5 -7.32 57.28 -4.52
C LEU A 5 -7.39 56.03 -3.64
N ALA A 6 -8.50 55.89 -2.91
CA ALA A 6 -8.92 54.64 -2.32
C ALA A 6 -9.31 53.66 -3.45
N SER A 7 -8.76 52.45 -3.43
CA SER A 7 -9.29 51.31 -4.19
C SER A 7 -9.85 50.31 -3.19
N PHE A 8 -11.18 50.27 -3.09
CA PHE A 8 -11.91 49.22 -2.41
C PHE A 8 -11.96 48.00 -3.34
N TYR A 9 -11.14 46.99 -3.06
CA TYR A 9 -11.39 45.65 -3.58
C TYR A 9 -12.43 44.97 -2.69
N THR A 10 -13.68 44.88 -3.16
CA THR A 10 -14.65 43.95 -2.57
C THR A 10 -14.30 42.55 -3.02
N ALA A 11 -13.54 41.84 -2.19
CA ALA A 11 -13.38 40.40 -2.31
C ALA A 11 -14.76 39.75 -2.08
N GLY A 12 -15.37 39.24 -3.14
CA GLY A 12 -16.55 38.40 -3.05
C GLY A 12 -16.22 37.18 -2.20
N ALA A 13 -16.93 37.01 -1.09
CA ALA A 13 -16.83 35.82 -0.27
C ALA A 13 -17.36 34.61 -1.07
N ALA A 14 -16.45 33.86 -1.67
CA ALA A 14 -16.74 32.50 -2.08
C ALA A 14 -16.99 31.69 -0.80
N SER A 15 -18.23 31.25 -0.61
CA SER A 15 -18.63 30.33 0.44
C SER A 15 -17.96 28.97 0.17
N GLU A 16 -16.77 28.76 0.76
CA GLU A 16 -16.24 27.42 0.99
C GLU A 16 -17.11 26.76 2.05
N THR A 17 -18.13 26.04 1.61
CA THR A 17 -18.69 24.96 2.42
C THR A 17 -17.66 23.84 2.43
N ALA A 18 -16.63 24.01 3.27
CA ALA A 18 -15.74 22.94 3.63
C ALA A 18 -16.60 21.85 4.29
N VAL A 19 -16.86 20.77 3.55
CA VAL A 19 -17.39 19.54 4.11
C VAL A 19 -16.35 19.06 5.11
N LYS A 20 -16.54 19.40 6.39
CA LYS A 20 -15.80 18.79 7.49
C LYS A 20 -16.10 17.30 7.42
N SER A 21 -15.18 16.50 6.88
CA SER A 21 -15.13 15.09 7.25
C SER A 21 -14.79 15.10 8.75
N SER A 22 -15.79 14.91 9.62
CA SER A 22 -15.49 14.69 11.02
C SER A 22 -14.68 13.39 11.08
N GLN A 23 -13.47 13.47 11.62
CA GLN A 23 -12.75 12.28 12.03
C GLN A 23 -13.65 11.53 13.03
N PRO A 24 -13.86 10.21 12.88
CA PRO A 24 -14.62 9.49 13.87
C PRO A 24 -13.93 9.65 15.22
N GLU A 25 -14.69 9.93 16.28
CA GLU A 25 -14.15 10.07 17.64
C GLU A 25 -13.45 8.78 18.12
N THR A 26 -13.84 7.64 17.55
CA THR A 26 -13.19 6.34 17.79
C THR A 26 -13.08 5.56 16.49
N ILE A 27 -11.88 5.08 16.16
CA ILE A 27 -11.66 4.22 15.00
C ILE A 27 -12.01 2.77 15.35
N LYS A 28 -12.93 2.20 14.58
CA LYS A 28 -13.31 0.78 14.59
C LYS A 28 -12.97 0.21 13.22
N SER A 29 -11.71 -0.19 13.07
CA SER A 29 -11.17 -0.73 11.81
C SER A 29 -11.15 -2.24 11.83
N TYR A 30 -11.42 -2.86 10.68
CA TYR A 30 -11.15 -4.28 10.44
C TYR A 30 -10.51 -4.45 9.07
N CYS A 31 -9.59 -5.41 8.95
CA CYS A 31 -8.97 -5.80 7.69
C CYS A 31 -9.32 -7.25 7.36
N LEU A 32 -10.06 -7.46 6.28
CA LEU A 32 -10.23 -8.79 5.69
C LEU A 32 -9.02 -9.09 4.80
N ASP A 33 -8.06 -9.83 5.35
CA ASP A 33 -6.73 -10.01 4.74
C ASP A 33 -6.76 -10.91 3.48
N PHE A 34 -6.55 -10.30 2.31
CA PHE A 34 -6.46 -10.98 1.02
C PHE A 34 -5.06 -11.46 0.65
N ASN A 35 -4.04 -11.25 1.50
CA ASN A 35 -2.70 -11.76 1.25
C ASN A 35 -2.61 -13.28 1.35
N TRP A 36 -3.52 -13.93 2.09
CA TRP A 36 -3.39 -15.34 2.45
C TRP A 36 -4.42 -16.21 1.73
N ALA A 37 -4.06 -17.46 1.47
CA ALA A 37 -5.01 -18.47 1.01
C ALA A 37 -4.71 -19.84 1.64
N GLY A 38 -5.78 -20.55 2.00
CA GLY A 38 -5.69 -21.90 2.56
C GLY A 38 -5.11 -21.99 3.97
N ARG A 39 -5.05 -23.20 4.52
CA ARG A 39 -4.61 -23.46 5.92
C ARG A 39 -3.08 -23.49 6.12
N LYS A 40 -2.29 -23.42 5.04
CA LYS A 40 -0.84 -23.67 5.07
C LYS A 40 0.02 -22.41 5.23
N GLY A 41 -0.57 -21.23 5.42
CA GLY A 41 0.17 -19.99 5.70
C GLY A 41 1.00 -19.47 4.51
N ASN A 42 0.62 -19.80 3.27
CA ASN A 42 1.24 -19.24 2.07
C ASN A 42 0.45 -18.03 1.57
N PHE A 43 1.14 -17.11 0.90
CA PHE A 43 0.48 -16.04 0.17
C PHE A 43 -0.47 -16.59 -0.88
N ALA A 44 -1.60 -15.92 -1.06
CA ALA A 44 -2.60 -16.22 -2.06
C ALA A 44 -2.00 -16.06 -3.47
N PRO A 45 -2.04 -17.11 -4.31
CA PRO A 45 -1.71 -16.97 -5.72
C PRO A 45 -2.54 -15.86 -6.39
N ALA A 46 -2.00 -15.28 -7.46
CA ALA A 46 -2.74 -14.32 -8.28
C ALA A 46 -4.07 -14.94 -8.77
N GLY A 47 -5.14 -14.16 -8.72
CA GLY A 47 -6.51 -14.54 -9.07
C GLY A 47 -7.26 -15.36 -8.02
N THR A 48 -6.64 -15.73 -6.88
CA THR A 48 -7.32 -16.55 -5.85
C THR A 48 -8.61 -15.93 -5.35
N TRP A 49 -8.61 -14.62 -5.18
CA TRP A 49 -9.74 -13.85 -4.63
C TRP A 49 -10.45 -13.01 -5.71
N LYS A 50 -10.36 -13.40 -6.98
CA LYS A 50 -10.91 -12.66 -8.14
C LYS A 50 -12.42 -12.41 -8.08
N ASP A 51 -13.14 -13.24 -7.34
CA ASP A 51 -14.59 -13.21 -7.16
C ASP A 51 -15.03 -12.36 -5.96
N ALA A 52 -14.11 -11.64 -5.29
CA ALA A 52 -14.45 -10.74 -4.20
C ALA A 52 -15.45 -9.67 -4.66
N ASP A 53 -16.57 -9.58 -3.95
CA ASP A 53 -17.65 -8.65 -4.25
C ASP A 53 -17.56 -7.42 -3.32
N PRO A 54 -17.46 -6.20 -3.87
CA PRO A 54 -17.27 -4.98 -3.06
C PRO A 54 -18.51 -4.66 -2.21
N LYS A 55 -19.72 -5.00 -2.67
CA LYS A 55 -20.96 -4.75 -1.92
C LYS A 55 -21.06 -5.66 -0.70
N ALA A 56 -20.77 -6.94 -0.85
CA ALA A 56 -20.69 -7.90 0.24
C ALA A 56 -19.60 -7.51 1.25
N HIS A 57 -18.46 -7.05 0.77
CA HIS A 57 -17.35 -6.58 1.62
C HIS A 57 -17.76 -5.40 2.51
N VAL A 58 -18.39 -4.37 1.93
CA VAL A 58 -18.88 -3.19 2.68
C VAL A 58 -20.03 -3.58 3.63
N ALA A 59 -20.96 -4.42 3.18
CA ALA A 59 -22.06 -4.88 4.02
C ALA A 59 -21.56 -5.65 5.25
N TRP A 60 -20.53 -6.49 5.09
CA TRP A 60 -19.91 -7.21 6.19
C TRP A 60 -19.28 -6.26 7.22
N HIS A 61 -18.51 -5.27 6.77
CA HIS A 61 -17.90 -4.27 7.66
C HIS A 61 -18.95 -3.48 8.46
N LYS A 62 -20.04 -3.08 7.79
CA LYS A 62 -21.17 -2.44 8.45
C LYS A 62 -21.81 -3.36 9.50
N ALA A 63 -22.01 -4.63 9.17
CA ALA A 63 -22.63 -5.60 10.08
C ALA A 63 -21.80 -5.86 11.35
N VAL A 64 -20.47 -5.87 11.25
CA VAL A 64 -19.59 -6.02 12.42
C VAL A 64 -19.37 -4.71 13.20
N GLY A 65 -19.97 -3.60 12.76
CA GLY A 65 -19.91 -2.30 13.43
C GLY A 65 -18.61 -1.52 13.18
N SER A 66 -17.88 -1.84 12.11
CA SER A 66 -16.72 -1.04 11.68
C SER A 66 -17.16 0.32 11.13
N ASN A 67 -16.36 1.35 11.38
CA ASN A 67 -16.49 2.67 10.76
C ASN A 67 -15.30 3.04 9.87
N VAL A 68 -14.28 2.18 9.84
CA VAL A 68 -13.15 2.25 8.93
C VAL A 68 -12.98 0.87 8.28
N ILE A 69 -12.93 0.83 6.96
CA ILE A 69 -12.62 -0.35 6.18
C ILE A 69 -11.13 -0.31 5.85
N GLN A 70 -10.36 -1.29 6.31
CA GLN A 70 -9.00 -1.47 5.86
C GLN A 70 -8.97 -2.55 4.76
N THR A 71 -8.64 -2.14 3.55
CA THR A 71 -8.69 -3.03 2.38
C THR A 71 -7.52 -2.79 1.44
N PHE A 72 -7.33 -3.68 0.48
CA PHE A 72 -6.08 -3.78 -0.27
C PHE A 72 -6.02 -2.76 -1.41
N CYS A 73 -4.87 -2.09 -1.53
CA CYS A 73 -4.47 -1.46 -2.79
C CYS A 73 -3.69 -2.46 -3.63
N VAL A 74 -2.66 -3.08 -3.03
CA VAL A 74 -1.85 -4.14 -3.62
C VAL A 74 -1.61 -5.21 -2.55
N SER A 75 -1.85 -6.48 -2.89
CA SER A 75 -1.57 -7.61 -1.98
C SER A 75 -0.12 -8.05 -2.05
N SER A 76 0.35 -8.85 -1.08
CA SER A 76 1.71 -9.42 -1.04
C SER A 76 2.04 -10.35 -2.22
N ASN A 77 1.05 -10.73 -3.03
CA ASN A 77 1.30 -11.41 -4.30
C ASN A 77 1.71 -10.44 -5.43
N GLY A 78 1.61 -9.13 -5.21
CA GLY A 78 2.09 -8.06 -6.09
C GLY A 78 1.07 -7.50 -7.07
N TRP A 79 -0.21 -7.81 -6.91
CA TRP A 79 -1.26 -7.40 -7.84
C TRP A 79 -2.23 -6.39 -7.21
N ALA A 80 -2.68 -5.43 -8.02
CA ALA A 80 -3.57 -4.36 -7.59
C ALA A 80 -5.04 -4.81 -7.49
N TRP A 81 -5.77 -4.18 -6.58
CA TRP A 81 -7.21 -4.37 -6.38
C TRP A 81 -8.06 -3.27 -7.01
N TYR A 82 -7.43 -2.48 -7.89
CA TYR A 82 -8.08 -1.44 -8.68
C TYR A 82 -7.54 -1.47 -10.11
N LYS A 83 -8.34 -0.98 -11.06
CA LYS A 83 -8.02 -1.05 -12.49
C LYS A 83 -7.23 0.17 -12.98
N GLY A 84 -6.41 -0.03 -14.02
CA GLY A 84 -5.74 1.06 -14.76
C GLY A 84 -4.65 1.81 -13.98
N GLY A 85 -3.94 1.13 -13.08
CA GLY A 85 -2.78 1.68 -12.36
C GLY A 85 -1.42 1.23 -12.91
N PRO A 86 -0.31 1.74 -12.34
CA PRO A 86 1.04 1.30 -12.69
C PRO A 86 1.33 -0.14 -12.23
N VAL A 87 0.60 -0.61 -11.22
CA VAL A 87 0.61 -2.03 -10.81
C VAL A 87 -0.52 -2.74 -11.55
N PRO A 88 -0.25 -3.84 -12.28
CA PRO A 88 -1.27 -4.64 -12.93
C PRO A 88 -2.34 -5.13 -11.94
N GLU A 89 -3.58 -5.16 -12.40
CA GLU A 89 -4.72 -5.63 -11.61
C GLU A 89 -4.69 -7.15 -11.39
N GLN A 90 -5.24 -7.59 -10.26
CA GLN A 90 -5.47 -9.00 -9.95
C GLN A 90 -6.04 -9.76 -11.17
N PRO A 91 -5.41 -10.85 -11.61
CA PRO A 91 -5.91 -11.62 -12.74
C PRO A 91 -7.35 -12.09 -12.53
N GLY A 92 -8.22 -11.77 -13.47
CA GLY A 92 -9.63 -12.13 -13.44
C GLY A 92 -10.51 -11.26 -12.53
N LEU A 93 -10.01 -10.12 -12.04
CA LEU A 93 -10.77 -9.21 -11.19
C LEU A 93 -12.04 -8.69 -11.90
N LYS A 94 -13.20 -9.12 -11.40
CA LYS A 94 -14.50 -8.76 -11.97
C LYS A 94 -14.84 -7.28 -11.78
N HIS A 95 -14.55 -6.74 -10.60
CA HIS A 95 -14.89 -5.39 -10.18
C HIS A 95 -13.69 -4.45 -10.26
N ASP A 96 -13.92 -3.13 -10.31
CA ASP A 96 -12.89 -2.17 -9.88
C ASP A 96 -12.94 -2.10 -8.35
N PHE A 97 -12.53 -3.21 -7.73
CA PHE A 97 -12.94 -3.60 -6.38
C PHE A 97 -12.69 -2.49 -5.35
N LEU A 98 -11.47 -1.95 -5.27
CA LEU A 98 -11.15 -0.90 -4.30
C LEU A 98 -11.97 0.37 -4.53
N ARG A 99 -12.11 0.85 -5.77
CA ARG A 99 -12.89 2.07 -6.06
C ARG A 99 -14.37 1.87 -5.75
N GLU A 100 -14.90 0.69 -6.02
CA GLU A 100 -16.28 0.34 -5.67
C GLU A 100 -16.46 0.25 -4.14
N VAL A 101 -15.50 -0.34 -3.40
CA VAL A 101 -15.51 -0.33 -1.92
C VAL A 101 -15.45 1.09 -1.36
N VAL A 102 -14.61 1.96 -1.90
CA VAL A 102 -14.54 3.39 -1.53
C VAL A 102 -15.90 4.05 -1.70
N LYS A 103 -16.47 3.98 -2.90
CA LYS A 103 -17.78 4.58 -3.22
C LYS A 103 -18.89 4.08 -2.29
N LEU A 104 -18.95 2.77 -2.06
CA LEU A 104 -19.97 2.15 -1.23
C LEU A 104 -19.74 2.43 0.27
N GLY A 105 -18.49 2.39 0.73
CA GLY A 105 -18.10 2.70 2.10
C GLY A 105 -18.45 4.13 2.48
N HIS A 106 -18.11 5.09 1.63
CA HIS A 106 -18.46 6.50 1.82
C HIS A 106 -19.98 6.73 1.88
N LYS A 107 -20.75 6.02 1.05
CA LYS A 107 -22.23 6.06 1.10
C LYS A 107 -22.78 5.59 2.45
N GLU A 108 -22.09 4.68 3.11
CA GLU A 108 -22.45 4.15 4.43
C GLU A 108 -21.79 4.94 5.58
N GLY A 109 -21.14 6.07 5.29
CA GLY A 109 -20.47 6.91 6.30
C GLY A 109 -19.19 6.29 6.87
N MET A 110 -18.61 5.28 6.20
CA MET A 110 -17.35 4.65 6.58
C MET A 110 -16.18 5.26 5.83
N ARG A 111 -15.01 5.33 6.48
CA ARG A 111 -13.74 5.64 5.80
C ARG A 111 -13.14 4.38 5.19
N VAL A 112 -12.36 4.52 4.12
CA VAL A 112 -11.66 3.41 3.47
C VAL A 112 -10.17 3.70 3.44
N MET A 113 -9.40 2.86 4.13
CA MET A 113 -7.94 2.93 4.21
C MET A 113 -7.34 1.84 3.31
N GLY A 114 -6.51 2.26 2.36
CA GLY A 114 -5.76 1.35 1.50
C GLY A 114 -4.66 0.61 2.27
N TYR A 115 -4.31 -0.59 1.83
CA TYR A 115 -3.25 -1.41 2.44
C TYR A 115 -2.17 -1.76 1.42
N PHE A 116 -0.92 -1.69 1.88
CA PHE A 116 0.27 -2.20 1.19
C PHE A 116 1.13 -3.02 2.17
N CYS A 117 1.49 -4.25 1.80
CA CYS A 117 2.60 -4.96 2.45
C CYS A 117 3.88 -4.56 1.73
N ILE A 118 4.81 -3.88 2.41
CA ILE A 118 5.97 -3.30 1.73
C ILE A 118 7.20 -4.20 1.77
N ALA A 119 7.37 -5.08 2.77
CA ALA A 119 8.53 -5.99 2.79
C ALA A 119 8.34 -7.29 2.00
N ALA A 120 7.16 -7.55 1.44
CA ALA A 120 6.88 -8.79 0.70
C ALA A 120 5.98 -8.52 -0.53
N ASN A 121 6.45 -8.99 -1.68
CA ASN A 121 5.78 -8.83 -2.97
C ASN A 121 6.29 -9.93 -3.91
N THR A 122 5.46 -10.97 -4.09
CA THR A 122 5.81 -12.17 -4.87
C THR A 122 6.13 -11.81 -6.32
N ARG A 123 5.29 -10.99 -6.97
CA ARG A 123 5.53 -10.55 -8.35
C ARG A 123 6.85 -9.80 -8.48
N TRP A 124 7.11 -8.83 -7.60
CA TRP A 124 8.38 -8.10 -7.60
C TRP A 124 9.59 -9.04 -7.49
N GLY A 125 9.55 -10.00 -6.56
CA GLY A 125 10.64 -10.96 -6.37
C GLY A 125 10.85 -11.93 -7.53
N LEU A 126 9.79 -12.23 -8.30
CA LEU A 126 9.91 -13.01 -9.55
C LEU A 126 10.49 -12.17 -10.70
N GLU A 127 10.09 -10.90 -10.80
CA GLU A 127 10.49 -10.00 -11.89
C GLU A 127 11.89 -9.40 -11.67
N ASN A 128 12.35 -9.30 -10.42
CA ASN A 128 13.61 -8.66 -10.02
C ASN A 128 14.37 -9.55 -9.01
N PRO A 129 14.78 -10.77 -9.40
CA PRO A 129 15.37 -11.74 -8.47
C PRO A 129 16.68 -11.27 -7.82
N GLU A 130 17.40 -10.34 -8.44
CA GLU A 130 18.60 -9.70 -7.91
C GLU A 130 18.32 -8.65 -6.83
N LEU A 131 17.08 -8.15 -6.76
CA LEU A 131 16.60 -7.17 -5.79
C LEU A 131 15.75 -7.80 -4.68
N SER A 132 15.80 -9.13 -4.53
CA SER A 132 14.95 -9.84 -3.57
C SER A 132 15.59 -11.11 -3.03
N TYR A 133 15.24 -11.47 -1.79
CA TYR A 133 15.63 -12.74 -1.18
C TYR A 133 14.71 -13.91 -1.62
N GLY A 134 14.31 -13.93 -2.89
CA GLY A 134 13.34 -14.87 -3.44
C GLY A 134 11.90 -14.44 -3.16
N THR A 135 10.98 -15.41 -3.07
CA THR A 135 9.53 -15.15 -2.90
C THR A 135 8.87 -15.98 -1.80
N PRO A 136 9.44 -16.04 -0.58
CA PRO A 136 8.78 -16.71 0.53
C PRO A 136 7.54 -15.92 0.99
N SER A 137 6.63 -16.57 1.73
CA SER A 137 5.52 -15.87 2.39
C SER A 137 5.97 -15.18 3.69
N THR A 138 7.02 -14.36 3.60
CA THR A 138 7.60 -13.56 4.69
C THR A 138 8.35 -12.36 4.11
N TYR A 139 8.85 -11.45 4.94
CA TYR A 139 9.58 -10.25 4.48
C TYR A 139 10.88 -10.64 3.73
N HIS A 140 11.02 -10.26 2.47
CA HIS A 140 12.10 -10.71 1.58
C HIS A 140 12.69 -9.60 0.70
N ILE A 141 12.22 -8.35 0.85
CA ILE A 141 12.62 -7.24 -0.03
C ILE A 141 13.51 -6.25 0.73
N PRO A 142 14.76 -6.03 0.28
CA PRO A 142 15.52 -4.84 0.64
C PRO A 142 14.89 -3.59 0.02
N TYR A 143 14.82 -2.50 0.76
CA TYR A 143 14.27 -1.22 0.27
C TYR A 143 15.29 -0.45 -0.56
N THR A 144 15.67 -1.00 -1.72
CA THR A 144 16.51 -0.31 -2.70
C THR A 144 15.77 0.85 -3.37
N ASP A 145 16.51 1.77 -4.00
CA ASP A 145 15.93 2.90 -4.73
C ASP A 145 14.94 2.45 -5.81
N GLU A 146 15.23 1.35 -6.53
CA GLU A 146 14.34 0.78 -7.56
C GLU A 146 13.01 0.32 -6.95
N TYR A 147 13.07 -0.36 -5.80
CA TYR A 147 11.86 -0.83 -5.13
C TYR A 147 11.07 0.31 -4.50
N LEU A 148 11.75 1.30 -3.91
CA LEU A 148 11.12 2.50 -3.37
C LEU A 148 10.47 3.36 -4.47
N ALA A 149 11.08 3.42 -5.66
CA ALA A 149 10.47 4.08 -6.82
C ALA A 149 9.19 3.35 -7.28
N TYR A 150 9.21 2.02 -7.34
CA TYR A 150 8.03 1.19 -7.60
C TYR A 150 6.93 1.44 -6.55
N LEU A 151 7.26 1.37 -5.25
CA LEU A 151 6.30 1.61 -4.17
C LEU A 151 5.74 3.02 -4.20
N SER A 152 6.58 4.03 -4.43
CA SER A 152 6.17 5.43 -4.53
C SER A 152 5.19 5.64 -5.69
N SER A 153 5.44 5.02 -6.85
CA SER A 153 4.52 5.03 -7.98
C SER A 153 3.18 4.36 -7.65
N ALA A 154 3.22 3.16 -7.04
CA ALA A 154 2.03 2.41 -6.68
C ALA A 154 1.15 3.14 -5.64
N ILE A 155 1.75 3.61 -4.54
CA ILE A 155 1.07 4.34 -3.48
C ILE A 155 0.57 5.69 -4.00
N GLY A 156 1.42 6.44 -4.70
CA GLY A 156 1.09 7.75 -5.24
C GLY A 156 -0.09 7.70 -6.21
N HIS A 157 -0.13 6.69 -7.09
CA HIS A 157 -1.26 6.50 -8.00
C HIS A 157 -2.53 6.09 -7.27
N ALA A 158 -2.45 5.17 -6.30
CA ALA A 158 -3.62 4.74 -5.53
C ALA A 158 -4.25 5.92 -4.78
N VAL A 159 -3.45 6.69 -4.02
CA VAL A 159 -3.91 7.88 -3.27
C VAL A 159 -4.57 8.90 -4.19
N LYS A 160 -4.01 9.15 -5.38
CA LYS A 160 -4.54 10.17 -6.31
C LYS A 160 -5.84 9.76 -7.00
N THR A 161 -6.08 8.47 -7.23
CA THR A 161 -7.09 8.02 -8.21
C THR A 161 -8.18 7.11 -7.67
N THR A 162 -8.03 6.58 -6.45
CA THR A 162 -8.98 5.58 -5.93
C THR A 162 -10.01 6.18 -4.97
N GLY A 163 -9.72 7.35 -4.40
CA GLY A 163 -10.58 8.01 -3.41
C GLY A 163 -10.46 7.46 -1.99
N ILE A 164 -9.46 6.61 -1.70
CA ILE A 164 -9.14 6.19 -0.33
C ILE A 164 -8.87 7.40 0.58
N ASP A 165 -9.30 7.30 1.83
CA ASP A 165 -9.14 8.36 2.85
C ASP A 165 -7.74 8.40 3.46
N GLY A 166 -6.95 7.37 3.19
CA GLY A 166 -5.56 7.21 3.59
C GLY A 166 -5.08 5.80 3.30
N PHE A 167 -3.89 5.45 3.78
CA PHE A 167 -3.34 4.11 3.60
C PHE A 167 -2.51 3.67 4.80
N MET A 168 -2.30 2.36 4.89
CA MET A 168 -1.44 1.70 5.85
C MET A 168 -0.33 0.98 5.09
N ILE A 169 0.89 1.06 5.64
CA ILE A 169 2.00 0.20 5.28
C ILE A 169 2.15 -0.87 6.34
N ASP A 170 2.22 -2.13 5.92
CA ASP A 170 2.50 -3.26 6.79
C ASP A 170 3.86 -3.87 6.47
N TRP A 171 4.40 -4.55 7.48
CA TRP A 171 5.70 -5.19 7.48
C TRP A 171 6.84 -4.25 7.15
N VAL A 172 7.00 -3.19 7.93
CA VAL A 172 8.19 -2.31 7.86
C VAL A 172 9.37 -3.01 8.53
N TRP A 173 9.88 -4.07 7.91
CA TRP A 173 10.91 -4.94 8.46
C TRP A 173 12.08 -5.13 7.49
N GLN A 174 13.26 -5.45 8.03
CA GLN A 174 14.40 -5.89 7.24
C GLN A 174 14.12 -7.27 6.61
N PRO A 175 14.64 -7.57 5.42
CA PRO A 175 14.38 -8.84 4.76
C PRO A 175 14.98 -10.03 5.52
N LYS A 176 14.25 -11.14 5.49
CA LYS A 176 14.69 -12.44 5.96
C LYS A 176 15.56 -13.07 4.87
N ARG A 177 16.84 -13.26 5.17
CA ARG A 177 17.85 -13.81 4.24
C ARG A 177 17.80 -15.34 4.13
N LEU A 178 16.60 -15.92 4.06
CA LEU A 178 16.39 -17.37 4.14
C LEU A 178 16.92 -18.10 2.90
N SER A 179 16.69 -17.54 1.71
CA SER A 179 17.13 -18.12 0.42
C SER A 179 18.64 -18.18 0.27
N THR A 180 19.37 -17.29 0.93
CA THR A 180 20.83 -17.18 0.88
C THR A 180 21.53 -17.75 2.12
N LYS A 181 20.77 -18.39 3.03
CA LYS A 181 21.29 -18.89 4.32
C LYS A 181 22.02 -17.81 5.12
N GLY A 182 21.46 -16.59 5.15
CA GLY A 182 22.01 -15.46 5.90
C GLY A 182 22.93 -14.54 5.11
N LYS A 183 23.43 -14.96 3.94
CA LYS A 183 24.36 -14.14 3.14
C LYS A 183 23.66 -12.95 2.50
N TRP A 184 24.37 -11.82 2.38
CA TRP A 184 23.81 -10.62 1.79
C TRP A 184 23.83 -10.67 0.25
N ILE A 185 22.72 -10.30 -0.41
CA ILE A 185 22.71 -10.10 -1.86
C ILE A 185 23.37 -8.77 -2.23
N ASN A 186 23.85 -8.67 -3.48
CA ASN A 186 24.55 -7.47 -3.96
C ASN A 186 23.71 -6.19 -3.84
N ALA A 187 22.39 -6.29 -4.04
CA ALA A 187 21.49 -5.15 -3.89
C ALA A 187 21.46 -4.60 -2.45
N GLU A 188 21.40 -5.48 -1.44
CA GLU A 188 21.42 -5.03 -0.03
C GLU A 188 22.80 -4.49 0.37
N LYS A 189 23.90 -5.02 -0.19
CA LYS A 189 25.27 -4.48 0.02
C LYS A 189 25.42 -3.07 -0.53
N LYS A 190 24.86 -2.79 -1.72
CA LYS A 190 24.81 -1.44 -2.28
C LYS A 190 23.97 -0.50 -1.42
N LEU A 191 22.81 -0.96 -0.97
CA LEU A 191 21.95 -0.21 -0.05
C LEU A 191 22.67 0.10 1.28
N TYR A 192 23.42 -0.85 1.85
CA TYR A 192 24.25 -0.61 3.02
C TYR A 192 25.22 0.57 2.78
N GLN A 193 25.95 0.54 1.67
CA GLN A 193 26.92 1.58 1.36
C GLN A 193 26.25 2.95 1.18
N GLN A 194 25.06 2.98 0.56
CA GLN A 194 24.26 4.20 0.42
C GLN A 194 23.83 4.75 1.79
N LEU A 195 23.34 3.89 2.69
CA LEU A 195 22.81 4.30 3.99
C LEU A 195 23.91 4.67 5.00
N MET A 196 25.04 3.97 4.95
CA MET A 196 26.13 4.10 5.93
C MET A 196 27.28 4.97 5.45
N ALA A 197 27.32 5.34 4.16
CA ALA A 197 28.42 6.06 3.51
C ALA A 197 29.79 5.34 3.60
N GLU A 198 29.78 4.02 3.80
CA GLU A 198 30.98 3.18 3.94
C GLU A 198 30.82 1.88 3.13
N PRO A 199 31.91 1.28 2.61
CA PRO A 199 31.82 0.01 1.90
C PRO A 199 31.25 -1.11 2.80
N PHE A 200 30.52 -2.05 2.20
CA PHE A 200 30.04 -3.24 2.91
C PHE A 200 31.24 -3.96 3.57
N PRO A 201 31.18 -4.24 4.88
CA PRO A 201 32.35 -4.62 5.68
C PRO A 201 32.86 -6.05 5.42
N GLY A 202 32.25 -6.77 4.46
CA GLY A 202 32.56 -8.17 4.16
C GLY A 202 31.69 -9.14 4.97
N GLU A 203 31.53 -10.36 4.46
CA GLU A 203 30.69 -11.37 5.13
C GLU A 203 31.32 -11.85 6.45
N ASP A 204 32.66 -11.87 6.53
CA ASP A 204 33.42 -12.40 7.68
C ASP A 204 33.36 -11.50 8.93
N THR A 205 32.92 -10.25 8.79
CA THR A 205 32.81 -9.27 9.87
C THR A 205 31.40 -9.16 10.44
N LEU A 206 30.42 -9.81 9.80
CA LEU A 206 29.04 -9.82 10.29
C LEU A 206 28.95 -10.69 11.55
N THR A 207 28.33 -10.15 12.60
CA THR A 207 27.94 -10.96 13.75
C THR A 207 26.91 -12.01 13.29
N LYS A 208 27.07 -13.26 13.74
CA LYS A 208 26.08 -14.30 13.48
C LYS A 208 24.75 -13.85 14.10
N ALA A 209 23.71 -13.80 13.28
CA ALA A 209 22.34 -13.51 13.69
C ALA A 209 21.77 -14.64 14.55
#